data_AF-A0A0L0HGA3-F1
#
_entry.id   AF-A0A0L0HGA3-F1
#
_cell.length_a   1.000
_cell.length_b   1.000
_cell.length_c   1.000
_cell.angle_alpha   90.00
_cell.angle_beta   90.00
_cell.angle_gamma   90.00
#
_symmetry.space_group_name_H-M   'P 1'
#
loop_
_entity.id
_entity.type
_entity.pdbx_description
1 polymer ?
#
loop_
_entity_poly.entity_id
_entity_poly.type
_entity_poly.pdbx_seq_one_letter_code
_entity_poly.pdbx_strand_id
1 'polypeptide(L)'
;MHLRYHFASGIIRKYLFERVKRANFSINNFLKFSARYVDLMHTDALRYLEDAFQYAVKRAIRPSMKRNLSARQDTINSIRSHIQMIKKGQHVAWNAFFMDTTAERQLEAQTNRRHAAIGERLTRAAEAEDGEPGTLLPVKRSRPDSETYSMIETTKRNRQAPVEEVEVESGLPEARAASQPMGSKFHFIVPPTGGPFETPYKGKLATHQLKALANNVHVVLCNTISRSEFPDPVRARFNAYRSGNSQRASLCQLPNSYKALKELLAGNQGWDGWARKVWAYQLPDDTGELDCLFWDICCYGLTTAHEKLCAMDRHWRDNDHERTAWIDYIIPWFAPLRITKLIDWQWCEFHYTARNLNVLSDEEEYSSRSKRYADGVGFDPDNREEKILMESSSGTAKEDVSHAMDDALKLVENSKRKIMGVQCVVDTVRLTYTTIGEDPSYWEVYEVRSAKVPQVWGKKALMIGMLELIATVFLELYAQQEVTALMDDELINGVDLEETVRHILKI
;
A
#
# COMPACT_ATOMS: atom_id res chain seq x y z
N MET A 1 -20.93 4.01 -24.64
CA MET A 1 -19.83 5.01 -24.60
C MET A 1 -20.30 6.40 -24.13
N HIS A 2 -21.33 7.00 -24.73
CA HIS A 2 -21.83 8.33 -24.33
C HIS A 2 -22.35 8.44 -22.88
N LEU A 3 -23.06 7.42 -22.35
CA LEU A 3 -23.55 7.47 -20.95
C LEU A 3 -22.43 7.42 -19.89
N ARG A 4 -21.40 6.58 -20.08
CA ARG A 4 -20.24 6.50 -19.17
C ARG A 4 -19.42 7.80 -19.18
N TYR A 5 -19.38 8.51 -20.31
CA TYR A 5 -18.75 9.82 -20.46
C TYR A 5 -19.50 10.94 -19.71
N HIS A 6 -20.84 10.93 -19.76
CA HIS A 6 -21.66 11.88 -19.01
C HIS A 6 -21.56 11.68 -17.50
N PHE A 7 -21.42 10.43 -17.04
CA PHE A 7 -21.23 10.10 -15.63
C PHE A 7 -19.87 10.58 -15.09
N ALA A 8 -18.78 10.30 -15.80
CA ALA A 8 -17.45 10.79 -15.46
C ALA A 8 -17.38 12.34 -15.49
N SER A 9 -18.02 12.96 -16.48
CA SER A 9 -18.18 14.42 -16.54
C SER A 9 -18.96 14.96 -15.34
N GLY A 10 -20.03 14.29 -14.91
CA GLY A 10 -20.83 14.66 -13.73
C GLY A 10 -20.07 14.62 -12.41
N ILE A 11 -19.23 13.60 -12.22
CA ILE A 11 -18.40 13.45 -11.01
C ILE A 11 -17.29 14.51 -10.98
N ILE A 12 -16.61 14.74 -12.10
CA ILE A 12 -15.60 15.80 -12.23
C ILE A 12 -16.24 17.19 -12.01
N ARG A 13 -17.46 17.42 -12.54
CA ARG A 13 -18.25 18.65 -12.33
C ARG A 13 -18.51 18.92 -10.85
N LYS A 14 -19.04 17.95 -10.11
CA LYS A 14 -19.40 18.10 -8.69
C LYS A 14 -18.15 18.27 -7.82
N TYR A 15 -17.09 17.52 -8.11
CA TYR A 15 -15.82 17.58 -7.39
C TYR A 15 -15.11 18.92 -7.57
N LEU A 16 -15.01 19.44 -8.80
CA LEU A 16 -14.34 20.72 -9.08
C LEU A 16 -15.07 21.91 -8.45
N PHE A 17 -16.40 21.94 -8.55
CA PHE A 17 -17.21 23.03 -8.00
C PHE A 17 -17.11 23.08 -6.47
N GLU A 18 -17.20 21.93 -5.79
CA GLU A 18 -17.08 21.85 -4.34
C GLU A 18 -15.65 22.17 -3.86
N ARG A 19 -14.60 21.81 -4.61
CA ARG A 19 -13.21 22.18 -4.26
C ARG A 19 -12.96 23.68 -4.37
N VAL A 20 -13.45 24.33 -5.42
CA VAL A 20 -13.37 25.80 -5.58
C VAL A 20 -14.17 26.53 -4.50
N LYS A 21 -15.28 25.95 -4.05
CA LYS A 21 -16.12 26.51 -2.98
C LYS A 21 -15.45 26.42 -1.60
N ARG A 22 -14.79 25.29 -1.31
CA ARG A 22 -14.18 24.96 0.00
C ARG A 22 -12.77 25.49 0.19
N ALA A 23 -11.96 25.55 -0.86
CA ALA A 23 -10.60 26.07 -0.77
C ALA A 23 -10.58 27.59 -0.98
N ASN A 24 -9.78 28.32 -0.20
CA ASN A 24 -9.36 29.70 -0.54
C ASN A 24 -8.43 29.66 -1.77
N PHE A 25 -8.97 29.20 -2.90
CA PHE A 25 -8.22 28.96 -4.11
C PHE A 25 -7.77 30.31 -4.68
N SER A 26 -6.46 30.56 -4.67
CA SER A 26 -5.92 31.78 -5.27
C SER A 26 -6.15 31.75 -6.78
N ILE A 27 -6.42 32.91 -7.37
CA ILE A 27 -6.60 33.06 -8.83
C ILE A 27 -5.40 32.46 -9.58
N ASN A 28 -4.17 32.58 -9.04
CA ASN A 28 -2.96 32.02 -9.64
C ASN A 28 -2.97 30.48 -9.68
N ASN A 29 -3.52 29.81 -8.66
CA ASN A 29 -3.62 28.35 -8.65
C ASN A 29 -4.71 27.87 -9.62
N PHE A 30 -5.80 28.63 -9.76
CA PHE A 30 -6.82 28.36 -10.77
C PHE A 30 -6.23 28.46 -12.19
N LEU A 31 -5.45 29.50 -12.47
CA LEU A 31 -4.84 29.70 -13.78
C LEU A 31 -3.82 28.62 -14.14
N LYS A 32 -2.95 28.23 -13.20
CA LYS A 32 -2.00 27.12 -13.40
C LYS A 32 -2.72 25.80 -13.67
N PHE A 33 -3.86 25.59 -13.01
CA PHE A 33 -4.68 24.41 -13.24
C PHE A 33 -5.37 24.45 -14.60
N SER A 34 -6.01 25.56 -14.97
CA SER A 34 -6.67 25.71 -16.27
C SER A 34 -5.70 25.53 -17.43
N ALA A 35 -4.52 26.16 -17.38
CA ALA A 35 -3.50 26.04 -18.43
C ALA A 35 -3.03 24.59 -18.65
N ARG A 36 -3.07 23.74 -17.62
CA ARG A 36 -2.55 22.36 -17.68
C ARG A 36 -3.56 21.34 -18.21
N TYR A 37 -4.85 21.69 -18.22
CA TYR A 37 -5.93 20.75 -18.55
C TYR A 37 -6.87 21.24 -19.65
N VAL A 38 -6.69 22.45 -20.17
CA VAL A 38 -7.54 23.03 -21.25
C VAL A 38 -7.53 22.18 -22.53
N ASP A 39 -6.39 21.57 -22.88
CA ASP A 39 -6.29 20.73 -24.09
C ASP A 39 -7.07 19.40 -23.98
N LEU A 40 -7.52 19.03 -22.79
CA LEU A 40 -8.26 17.79 -22.51
C LEU A 40 -9.78 18.00 -22.35
N MET A 41 -10.26 19.24 -22.50
CA MET A 41 -11.62 19.64 -22.09
C MET A 41 -12.53 19.90 -23.30
N HIS A 42 -13.72 19.28 -23.31
CA HIS A 42 -14.78 19.55 -24.29
C HIS A 42 -15.45 20.92 -24.05
N THR A 43 -16.16 21.47 -25.04
CA THR A 43 -16.81 22.80 -25.04
C THR A 43 -17.68 23.07 -23.81
N ASP A 44 -18.34 22.04 -23.26
CA ASP A 44 -19.17 22.17 -22.05
C ASP A 44 -18.33 22.41 -20.79
N ALA A 45 -17.14 21.82 -20.69
CA ALA A 45 -16.24 22.01 -19.55
C ALA A 45 -15.62 23.41 -19.54
N LEU A 46 -15.44 24.03 -20.72
CA LEU A 46 -15.03 25.44 -20.84
C LEU A 46 -16.09 26.39 -20.28
N ARG A 47 -17.39 26.09 -20.46
CA ARG A 47 -18.48 26.89 -19.88
C ARG A 47 -18.47 26.86 -18.35
N TYR A 48 -18.17 25.70 -17.75
CA TYR A 48 -18.04 25.57 -16.29
C TYR A 48 -16.79 26.26 -15.73
N LEU A 49 -15.67 26.23 -16.46
CA LEU A 49 -14.48 27.03 -16.10
C LEU A 49 -14.80 28.53 -16.13
N GLU A 50 -15.60 28.98 -17.09
CA GLU A 50 -16.07 30.36 -17.16
C GLU A 50 -16.97 30.70 -15.97
N ASP A 51 -17.93 29.84 -15.60
CA ASP A 51 -18.79 30.06 -14.42
C ASP A 51 -18.01 30.05 -13.10
N ALA A 52 -17.08 29.11 -12.92
CA ALA A 52 -16.20 29.03 -11.75
C ALA A 52 -15.27 30.26 -11.65
N PHE A 53 -14.77 30.73 -12.80
CA PHE A 53 -13.98 31.96 -12.87
C PHE A 53 -14.80 33.20 -12.51
N GLN A 54 -16.01 33.35 -13.07
CA GLN A 54 -16.92 34.46 -12.74
C GLN A 54 -17.28 34.45 -11.25
N TYR A 55 -17.47 33.27 -10.65
CA TYR A 55 -17.68 33.12 -9.22
C TYR A 55 -16.47 33.58 -8.40
N ALA A 56 -15.26 33.15 -8.77
CA ALA A 56 -14.02 33.54 -8.10
C ALA A 56 -13.77 35.06 -8.20
N VAL A 57 -14.02 35.67 -9.37
CA VAL A 57 -13.91 37.11 -9.60
C VAL A 57 -14.92 37.89 -8.74
N LYS A 58 -16.20 37.48 -8.73
CA LYS A 58 -17.23 38.11 -7.88
C LYS A 58 -16.87 38.04 -6.38
N ARG A 59 -16.26 36.94 -5.93
CA ARG A 59 -15.82 36.78 -4.53
C ARG A 59 -14.57 37.62 -4.19
N ALA A 60 -13.65 37.80 -5.15
CA ALA A 60 -12.43 38.59 -4.99
C ALA A 60 -12.69 40.11 -4.96
N ILE A 61 -13.80 40.59 -5.54
CA ILE A 61 -14.19 42.01 -5.60
C ILE A 61 -15.07 42.40 -4.38
N ARG A 62 -14.78 41.87 -3.19
CA ARG A 62 -15.44 42.38 -1.96
C ARG A 62 -14.96 43.82 -1.66
N PRO A 63 -15.83 44.70 -1.14
CA PRO A 63 -15.52 46.12 -0.92
C PRO A 63 -14.32 46.43 -0.02
N SER A 64 -13.88 45.47 0.82
CA SER A 64 -12.81 45.63 1.80
C SER A 64 -11.38 45.52 1.22
N MET A 65 -11.21 45.23 -0.08
CA MET A 65 -9.87 45.00 -0.69
C MET A 65 -9.57 45.93 -1.88
N LYS A 66 -9.71 47.26 -1.70
CA LYS A 66 -9.54 48.27 -2.76
C LYS A 66 -8.09 48.62 -3.16
N ARG A 67 -7.05 48.10 -2.49
CA ARG A 67 -5.67 48.63 -2.67
C ARG A 67 -4.90 48.17 -3.92
N ASN A 68 -5.45 47.32 -4.79
CA ASN A 68 -4.76 46.90 -6.02
C ASN A 68 -5.76 46.55 -7.15
N LEU A 69 -6.59 47.51 -7.52
CA LEU A 69 -7.64 47.32 -8.53
C LEU A 69 -7.10 47.27 -9.98
N SER A 70 -6.08 48.05 -10.34
CA SER A 70 -5.56 48.10 -11.72
C SER A 70 -4.86 46.79 -12.14
N ALA A 71 -3.88 46.32 -11.38
CA ALA A 71 -3.15 45.08 -11.69
C ALA A 71 -4.07 43.83 -11.73
N ARG A 72 -5.16 43.85 -10.95
CA ARG A 72 -6.17 42.78 -10.96
C ARG A 72 -7.11 42.89 -12.17
N GLN A 73 -7.43 44.10 -12.60
CA GLN A 73 -8.23 44.33 -13.80
C GLN A 73 -7.48 43.89 -15.06
N ASP A 74 -6.18 44.14 -15.14
CA ASP A 74 -5.33 43.68 -16.25
C ASP A 74 -5.26 42.15 -16.31
N THR A 75 -5.14 41.50 -15.15
CA THR A 75 -5.18 40.03 -15.04
C THR A 75 -6.54 39.47 -15.49
N ILE A 76 -7.65 40.07 -15.06
CA ILE A 76 -9.01 39.66 -15.47
C ILE A 76 -9.21 39.84 -16.98
N ASN A 77 -8.74 40.96 -17.54
CA ASN A 77 -8.84 41.25 -18.98
C ASN A 77 -7.98 40.27 -19.81
N SER A 78 -6.79 39.94 -19.32
CA SER A 78 -5.92 38.93 -19.93
C SER A 78 -6.60 37.55 -19.99
N ILE A 79 -7.25 37.13 -18.91
CA ILE A 79 -7.97 35.84 -18.85
C ILE A 79 -9.19 35.82 -19.76
N ARG A 80 -9.97 36.92 -19.81
CA ARG A 80 -11.11 37.03 -20.75
C ARG A 80 -10.64 36.95 -22.21
N SER A 81 -9.51 37.59 -22.53
CA SER A 81 -8.89 37.48 -23.84
C SER A 81 -8.50 36.04 -24.16
N HIS A 82 -7.91 35.33 -23.18
CA HIS A 82 -7.51 33.92 -23.32
C HIS A 82 -8.72 33.00 -23.59
N ILE A 83 -9.82 33.15 -22.83
CA ILE A 83 -11.07 32.40 -23.06
C ILE A 83 -11.64 32.69 -24.46
N GLN A 84 -11.58 33.94 -24.93
CA GLN A 84 -12.01 34.31 -26.28
C GLN A 84 -11.12 33.72 -27.38
N MET A 85 -9.80 33.64 -27.17
CA MET A 85 -8.88 33.00 -28.11
C MET A 85 -9.13 31.48 -28.21
N ILE A 86 -9.39 30.81 -27.08
CA ILE A 86 -9.78 29.39 -27.07
C ILE A 86 -11.10 29.18 -27.83
N LYS A 87 -12.12 30.02 -27.54
CA LYS A 87 -13.42 29.97 -28.24
C LYS A 87 -13.29 30.15 -29.76
N LYS A 88 -12.29 30.89 -30.22
CA LYS A 88 -12.00 31.14 -31.65
C LYS A 88 -11.05 30.11 -32.28
N GLY A 89 -10.59 29.10 -31.54
CA GLY A 89 -9.64 28.09 -32.04
C GLY A 89 -8.22 28.60 -32.27
N GLN A 90 -7.86 29.78 -31.74
CA GLN A 90 -6.58 30.47 -32.02
C GLN A 90 -5.44 30.13 -31.06
N HIS A 91 -5.56 29.06 -30.26
CA HIS A 91 -4.62 28.70 -29.18
C HIS A 91 -3.20 28.35 -29.67
N VAL A 92 -3.04 27.87 -30.91
CA VAL A 92 -1.75 27.45 -31.48
C VAL A 92 -0.76 28.63 -31.63
N ALA A 93 -1.24 29.84 -31.91
CA ALA A 93 -0.40 31.03 -32.09
C ALA A 93 0.19 31.56 -30.77
N TRP A 94 -0.45 31.28 -29.64
CA TRP A 94 0.01 31.73 -28.32
C TRP A 94 1.03 30.76 -27.72
N ASN A 95 0.89 29.45 -27.97
CA ASN A 95 1.90 28.46 -27.61
C ASN A 95 3.23 28.72 -28.31
N ALA A 96 3.23 29.23 -29.55
CA ALA A 96 4.46 29.65 -30.25
C ALA A 96 5.14 30.89 -29.61
N PHE A 97 4.39 31.74 -28.91
CA PHE A 97 4.92 32.93 -28.23
C PHE A 97 5.48 32.61 -26.83
N PHE A 98 4.92 31.60 -26.14
CA PHE A 98 5.36 31.18 -24.80
C PHE A 98 6.37 30.01 -24.80
N MET A 99 6.45 29.23 -25.89
CA MET A 99 7.49 28.23 -26.14
C MET A 99 8.79 28.86 -26.67
N ASP A 100 8.93 30.19 -26.62
CA ASP A 100 10.25 30.78 -26.72
C ASP A 100 11.05 30.43 -25.46
N THR A 101 12.15 29.72 -25.69
CA THR A 101 13.10 29.07 -24.77
C THR A 101 13.67 29.91 -23.61
N THR A 102 13.16 31.12 -23.40
CA THR A 102 13.66 32.13 -22.49
C THR A 102 13.24 31.89 -21.04
N ALA A 103 12.04 31.36 -20.79
CA ALA A 103 11.55 31.11 -19.42
C ALA A 103 12.21 29.88 -18.76
N GLU A 104 12.42 28.80 -19.52
CA GLU A 104 13.16 27.63 -19.04
C GLU A 104 14.63 27.95 -18.82
N ARG A 105 15.27 28.69 -19.74
CA ARG A 105 16.65 29.18 -19.55
C ARG A 105 16.80 30.11 -18.35
N GLN A 106 15.79 30.95 -18.07
CA GLN A 106 15.79 31.80 -16.88
C GLN A 106 15.65 30.99 -15.59
N LEU A 107 14.80 29.95 -15.57
CA LEU A 107 14.62 29.08 -14.42
C LEU A 107 15.86 28.21 -14.17
N GLU A 108 16.47 27.70 -15.24
CA GLU A 108 17.74 26.95 -15.18
C GLU A 108 18.88 27.86 -14.70
N ALA A 109 19.00 29.08 -15.23
CA ALA A 109 19.97 30.06 -14.75
C ALA A 109 19.75 30.46 -13.28
N GLN A 110 18.50 30.57 -12.84
CA GLN A 110 18.16 30.89 -11.44
C GLN A 110 18.49 29.72 -10.50
N THR A 111 18.28 28.48 -10.96
CA THR A 111 18.63 27.26 -10.22
C THR A 111 20.15 27.10 -10.12
N ASN A 112 20.88 27.33 -11.21
CA ASN A 112 22.34 27.30 -11.23
C ASN A 112 22.95 28.39 -10.34
N ARG A 113 22.37 29.60 -10.29
CA ARG A 113 22.79 30.65 -9.35
C ARG A 113 22.55 30.27 -7.90
N ARG A 114 21.46 29.57 -7.59
CA ARG A 114 21.18 29.06 -6.23
C ARG A 114 22.18 27.98 -5.83
N HIS A 115 22.49 27.04 -6.72
CA HIS A 115 23.49 26.00 -6.45
C HIS A 115 24.90 26.60 -6.26
N ALA A 116 25.29 27.58 -7.08
CA ALA A 116 26.56 28.29 -6.90
C ALA A 116 26.63 29.04 -5.55
N ALA A 117 25.54 29.71 -5.15
CA ALA A 117 25.49 30.41 -3.86
C ALA A 117 25.50 29.46 -2.65
N ILE A 118 24.95 28.25 -2.78
CA ILE A 118 25.04 27.20 -1.76
C ILE A 118 26.48 26.66 -1.69
N GLY A 119 27.12 26.42 -2.84
CA GLY A 119 28.52 26.02 -2.94
C GLY A 119 29.45 27.02 -2.24
N GLU A 120 29.34 28.32 -2.57
CA GLU A 120 30.15 29.36 -1.91
C GLU A 120 29.91 29.43 -0.40
N ARG A 121 28.66 29.23 0.08
CA ARG A 121 28.37 29.22 1.52
C ARG A 121 29.01 28.03 2.23
N LEU A 122 29.02 26.86 1.59
CA LEU A 122 29.67 25.67 2.14
C LEU A 122 31.19 25.80 2.11
N THR A 123 31.77 26.37 1.06
CA THR A 123 33.21 26.67 0.99
C THR A 123 33.63 27.67 2.07
N ARG A 124 32.89 28.76 2.25
CA ARG A 124 33.18 29.75 3.31
C ARG A 124 32.97 29.18 4.72
N ALA A 125 32.03 28.25 4.90
CA ALA A 125 31.85 27.56 6.17
C ALA A 125 33.02 26.62 6.47
N ALA A 126 33.52 25.89 5.47
CA ALA A 126 34.71 25.05 5.59
C ALA A 126 35.98 25.90 5.86
N GLU A 127 36.14 27.03 5.17
CA GLU A 127 37.26 27.96 5.40
C GLU A 127 37.19 28.66 6.77
N ALA A 128 35.99 28.82 7.34
CA ALA A 128 35.81 29.37 8.69
C ALA A 128 36.07 28.34 9.81
N GLU A 129 36.02 27.04 9.51
CA GLU A 129 36.33 25.97 10.46
C GLU A 129 37.83 25.64 10.53
N ASP A 130 38.64 26.05 9.54
CA ASP A 130 40.10 25.81 9.51
C ASP A 130 40.96 26.90 10.19
N GLY A 131 40.36 27.67 11.10
CA GLY A 131 41.02 28.73 11.85
C GLY A 131 41.73 28.28 13.13
N GLU A 132 42.71 27.35 13.07
CA GLU A 132 43.92 27.33 13.91
C GLU A 132 44.95 26.27 13.42
N PRO A 133 46.25 26.60 13.31
CA PRO A 133 47.25 25.73 12.68
C PRO A 133 47.84 24.70 13.65
N GLY A 134 47.28 23.50 13.64
CA GLY A 134 47.87 22.30 14.24
C GLY A 134 48.68 21.51 13.21
N THR A 135 49.99 21.46 13.41
CA THR A 135 50.97 20.67 12.65
C THR A 135 50.57 19.19 12.56
N LEU A 136 50.66 18.55 11.37
CA LEU A 136 51.26 17.20 11.14
C LEU A 136 50.99 16.63 9.72
N LEU A 137 52.10 16.47 8.98
CA LEU A 137 52.53 15.47 7.98
C LEU A 137 51.61 14.90 6.86
N PRO A 138 52.16 14.73 5.63
CA PRO A 138 51.40 14.29 4.46
C PRO A 138 51.32 12.76 4.32
N VAL A 139 50.10 12.23 4.15
CA VAL A 139 49.88 10.84 3.72
C VAL A 139 49.62 10.80 2.21
N LYS A 140 50.53 10.12 1.50
CA LYS A 140 50.44 9.82 0.06
C LYS A 140 49.22 8.94 -0.23
N ARG A 141 48.40 9.36 -1.21
CA ARG A 141 47.39 8.50 -1.86
C ARG A 141 48.05 7.70 -2.99
N SER A 142 48.01 6.38 -2.90
CA SER A 142 48.22 5.47 -4.04
C SER A 142 46.89 4.78 -4.38
N ARG A 143 46.50 4.87 -5.66
CA ARG A 143 45.44 4.07 -6.27
C ARG A 143 45.85 2.59 -6.29
N PRO A 144 44.89 1.66 -6.33
CA PRO A 144 45.10 0.40 -7.02
C PRO A 144 44.23 0.31 -8.28
N ASP A 145 44.92 0.00 -9.37
CA ASP A 145 44.38 -0.40 -10.65
C ASP A 145 43.85 -1.85 -10.61
N SER A 146 43.24 -2.18 -11.75
CA SER A 146 42.40 -3.30 -12.13
C SER A 146 43.11 -4.62 -12.45
N GLU A 147 42.28 -5.69 -12.54
CA GLU A 147 42.55 -7.01 -13.15
C GLU A 147 43.49 -7.92 -12.32
N THR A 148 43.34 -9.25 -12.21
CA THR A 148 42.93 -10.29 -13.18
C THR A 148 42.64 -11.62 -12.44
N TYR A 149 41.61 -12.36 -12.88
CA TYR A 149 41.46 -13.82 -13.02
C TYR A 149 41.57 -14.86 -11.86
N SER A 150 40.52 -15.69 -11.82
CA SER A 150 40.52 -17.16 -11.99
C SER A 150 40.76 -18.14 -10.82
N MET A 151 39.68 -18.89 -10.55
CA MET A 151 39.56 -20.34 -10.25
C MET A 151 40.61 -21.02 -9.36
N ILE A 152 40.17 -21.53 -8.20
CA ILE A 152 40.50 -22.89 -7.72
C ILE A 152 39.30 -23.46 -6.94
N GLU A 153 38.67 -24.50 -7.48
CA GLU A 153 37.97 -25.54 -6.70
C GLU A 153 39.03 -26.44 -6.04
N THR A 154 38.93 -26.71 -4.73
CA THR A 154 39.26 -28.04 -4.18
C THR A 154 38.73 -28.24 -2.76
N THR A 155 37.78 -29.17 -2.68
CA THR A 155 37.51 -30.16 -1.63
C THR A 155 38.34 -30.12 -0.34
N LYS A 156 37.68 -29.98 0.83
CA LYS A 156 38.08 -30.68 2.06
C LYS A 156 36.87 -31.23 2.84
N ARG A 157 36.81 -32.56 2.88
CA ARG A 157 36.09 -33.42 3.83
C ARG A 157 36.72 -33.34 5.23
N ASN A 158 35.96 -33.87 6.21
CA ASN A 158 36.32 -34.34 7.57
C ASN A 158 36.10 -33.30 8.68
N ARG A 159 35.46 -33.59 9.83
CA ARG A 159 35.18 -34.85 10.54
C ARG A 159 33.89 -34.70 11.39
N GLN A 160 33.09 -35.75 11.47
CA GLN A 160 32.11 -35.97 12.53
C GLN A 160 32.84 -36.41 13.82
N ALA A 161 32.40 -35.89 14.97
CA ALA A 161 32.77 -36.36 16.30
C ALA A 161 31.67 -37.31 16.82
N PRO A 162 32.00 -38.32 17.64
CA PRO A 162 31.03 -39.31 18.12
C PRO A 162 30.20 -38.75 19.29
N VAL A 163 28.92 -39.15 19.32
CA VAL A 163 27.99 -38.93 20.42
C VAL A 163 28.06 -40.16 21.33
N GLU A 164 28.40 -39.96 22.60
CA GLU A 164 28.27 -40.98 23.66
C GLU A 164 26.81 -41.10 24.08
N GLU A 165 26.28 -42.32 24.04
CA GLU A 165 25.04 -42.74 24.67
C GLU A 165 25.30 -42.99 26.16
N VAL A 166 24.51 -42.38 27.04
CA VAL A 166 24.46 -42.69 28.46
C VAL A 166 23.11 -43.35 28.75
N GLU A 167 23.14 -44.66 28.99
CA GLU A 167 22.05 -45.40 29.61
C GLU A 167 21.94 -45.05 31.09
N VAL A 168 20.72 -44.83 31.59
CA VAL A 168 20.42 -44.84 33.03
C VAL A 168 19.22 -45.75 33.25
N GLU A 169 19.48 -46.84 33.98
CA GLU A 169 18.51 -47.83 34.43
C GLU A 169 17.65 -47.34 35.61
N SER A 170 16.37 -47.70 35.50
CA SER A 170 15.35 -48.06 36.50
C SER A 170 15.46 -47.66 37.98
N GLY A 171 14.37 -47.11 38.49
CA GLY A 171 13.97 -47.20 39.90
C GLY A 171 12.51 -46.76 40.13
N LEU A 172 11.59 -47.72 40.26
CA LEU A 172 10.26 -47.56 40.88
C LEU A 172 10.40 -47.68 42.41
N PRO A 173 9.59 -47.01 43.26
CA PRO A 173 8.23 -47.52 43.53
C PRO A 173 7.11 -46.50 43.87
N GLU A 174 5.89 -46.98 43.60
CA GLU A 174 4.59 -46.82 44.28
C GLU A 174 4.04 -45.47 44.81
N ALA A 175 2.93 -45.08 44.15
CA ALA A 175 1.61 -44.73 44.70
C ALA A 175 1.48 -43.70 45.84
N ARG A 176 0.95 -42.52 45.48
CA ARG A 176 -0.07 -41.82 46.27
C ARG A 176 -0.98 -40.99 45.36
N ALA A 177 -2.28 -41.28 45.43
CA ALA A 177 -3.34 -40.51 44.81
C ALA A 177 -3.47 -39.14 45.50
N ALA A 178 -3.34 -38.08 44.70
CA ALA A 178 -3.86 -36.75 45.03
C ALA A 178 -4.29 -36.09 43.72
N SER A 179 -5.58 -35.75 43.66
CA SER A 179 -6.20 -34.94 42.62
C SER A 179 -5.43 -33.64 42.41
N GLN A 180 -4.72 -33.52 41.29
CA GLN A 180 -4.21 -32.26 40.78
C GLN A 180 -5.20 -31.68 39.74
N PRO A 181 -5.42 -30.36 39.74
CA PRO A 181 -6.25 -29.71 38.74
C PRO A 181 -5.58 -29.86 37.37
N MET A 182 -6.38 -29.98 36.30
CA MET A 182 -5.91 -30.01 34.93
C MET A 182 -5.04 -28.78 34.64
N GLY A 183 -3.73 -28.93 34.80
CA GLY A 183 -2.76 -28.00 34.27
C GLY A 183 -2.86 -28.05 32.76
N SER A 184 -3.22 -26.93 32.15
CA SER A 184 -3.05 -26.73 30.72
C SER A 184 -1.60 -27.06 30.37
N LYS A 185 -1.40 -28.16 29.64
CA LYS A 185 -0.10 -28.50 29.08
C LYS A 185 0.20 -27.47 28.00
N PHE A 186 0.97 -26.45 28.35
CA PHE A 186 1.60 -25.59 27.36
C PHE A 186 2.61 -26.43 26.58
N HIS A 187 2.33 -26.64 25.30
CA HIS A 187 3.31 -27.18 24.37
C HIS A 187 4.26 -26.04 23.97
N PHE A 188 5.49 -26.09 24.47
CA PHE A 188 6.54 -25.18 24.04
C PHE A 188 6.99 -25.57 22.63
N ILE A 189 6.79 -24.67 21.68
CA ILE A 189 7.50 -24.72 20.41
C ILE A 189 8.89 -24.13 20.67
N VAL A 190 9.91 -24.98 20.51
CA VAL A 190 11.28 -24.52 20.27
C VAL A 190 11.40 -24.45 18.74
N PRO A 191 11.36 -23.26 18.11
CA PRO A 191 11.70 -23.14 16.71
C PRO A 191 13.13 -23.64 16.55
N PRO A 192 13.42 -24.46 15.55
CA PRO A 192 14.74 -25.04 15.39
C PRO A 192 15.76 -23.90 15.30
N THR A 193 16.58 -23.76 16.35
CA THR A 193 17.73 -22.88 16.36
C THR A 193 18.70 -23.35 15.28
N GLY A 194 18.63 -22.73 14.10
CA GLY A 194 19.61 -22.90 13.02
C GLY A 194 19.28 -23.91 11.89
N GLY A 195 18.02 -24.24 11.64
CA GLY A 195 17.64 -25.16 10.55
C GLY A 195 17.45 -24.48 9.17
N PRO A 196 17.74 -25.16 8.04
CA PRO A 196 17.60 -24.67 6.64
C PRO A 196 16.16 -24.46 6.15
N PHE A 197 15.23 -24.16 7.06
CA PHE A 197 13.78 -24.05 6.79
C PHE A 197 13.27 -22.61 6.77
N GLU A 198 14.15 -21.61 6.80
CA GLU A 198 13.75 -20.25 6.43
C GLU A 198 13.45 -20.20 4.94
N THR A 199 12.21 -20.52 4.56
CA THR A 199 11.78 -20.30 3.19
C THR A 199 11.93 -18.79 2.93
N PRO A 200 12.68 -18.38 1.91
CA PRO A 200 12.93 -16.97 1.65
C PRO A 200 11.64 -16.27 1.28
N TYR A 201 11.65 -14.95 1.46
CA TYR A 201 10.59 -14.03 1.05
C TYR A 201 9.32 -14.20 1.87
N LYS A 202 9.41 -14.68 3.11
CA LYS A 202 8.27 -14.97 3.97
C LYS A 202 8.21 -14.13 5.25
N GLY A 203 7.00 -13.77 5.67
CA GLY A 203 6.79 -13.15 6.98
C GLY A 203 7.31 -14.09 8.05
N LYS A 204 8.15 -13.55 8.93
CA LYS A 204 8.85 -14.31 9.97
C LYS A 204 8.49 -13.70 11.32
N LEU A 205 8.46 -14.52 12.35
CA LEU A 205 8.37 -14.05 13.73
C LEU A 205 9.49 -14.75 14.51
N ALA A 206 10.15 -14.00 15.37
CA ALA A 206 11.18 -14.55 16.24
C ALA A 206 10.55 -15.53 17.22
N THR A 207 11.33 -16.52 17.66
CA THR A 207 10.91 -17.46 18.71
C THR A 207 10.33 -16.77 19.94
N HIS A 208 10.98 -15.69 20.41
CA HIS A 208 10.54 -14.98 21.60
C HIS A 208 9.25 -14.17 21.35
N GLN A 209 9.06 -13.65 20.13
CA GLN A 209 7.82 -12.97 19.73
C GLN A 209 6.66 -13.96 19.68
N LEU A 210 6.87 -15.14 19.08
CA LEU A 210 5.88 -16.22 19.08
C LEU A 210 5.52 -16.64 20.51
N LYS A 211 6.50 -16.77 21.41
CA LYS A 211 6.25 -17.06 22.83
C LYS A 211 5.45 -15.97 23.54
N ALA A 212 5.72 -14.69 23.24
CA ALA A 212 4.97 -13.58 23.81
C ALA A 212 3.51 -13.54 23.29
N LEU A 213 3.30 -13.93 22.04
CA LEU A 213 1.99 -13.98 21.41
C LEU A 213 1.18 -15.23 21.79
N ALA A 214 1.84 -16.36 22.06
CA ALA A 214 1.22 -17.67 22.24
C ALA A 214 0.14 -17.73 23.32
N ASN A 215 0.19 -16.83 24.31
CA ASN A 215 -0.81 -16.78 25.38
C ASN A 215 -2.17 -16.23 24.91
N ASN A 216 -2.22 -15.50 23.79
CA ASN A 216 -3.42 -14.78 23.34
C ASN A 216 -3.67 -14.86 21.83
N VAL A 217 -2.72 -15.37 21.04
CA VAL A 217 -2.75 -15.35 19.58
C VAL A 217 -2.15 -16.64 19.01
N HIS A 218 -2.95 -17.35 18.22
CA HIS A 218 -2.51 -18.40 17.31
C HIS A 218 -2.08 -17.79 15.99
N VAL A 219 -0.77 -17.78 15.74
CA VAL A 219 -0.22 -17.27 14.48
C VAL A 219 -0.05 -18.42 13.48
N VAL A 220 -0.90 -18.43 12.45
CA VAL A 220 -1.02 -19.47 11.44
C VAL A 220 -0.49 -18.93 10.10
N LEU A 221 0.82 -18.71 10.06
CA LEU A 221 1.55 -18.31 8.86
C LEU A 221 2.14 -19.56 8.20
N CYS A 222 2.36 -19.52 6.87
CA CYS A 222 2.72 -20.71 6.09
C CYS A 222 3.98 -21.48 6.54
N ASN A 223 4.78 -20.98 7.49
CA ASN A 223 6.08 -21.53 7.87
C ASN A 223 6.43 -21.51 9.37
N THR A 224 5.59 -20.96 10.25
CA THR A 224 6.01 -20.73 11.64
C THR A 224 5.97 -22.00 12.49
N ILE A 225 5.11 -22.96 12.14
CA ILE A 225 4.79 -24.12 12.97
C ILE A 225 4.60 -25.35 12.05
N SER A 226 5.03 -26.53 12.49
CA SER A 226 4.76 -27.77 11.76
C SER A 226 3.25 -27.96 11.64
N ARG A 227 2.74 -28.26 10.44
CA ARG A 227 1.28 -28.32 10.21
C ARG A 227 0.57 -29.35 11.08
N SER A 228 1.29 -30.40 11.50
CA SER A 228 0.77 -31.42 12.41
C SER A 228 0.47 -30.90 13.81
N GLU A 229 1.01 -29.74 14.17
CA GLU A 229 0.87 -29.14 15.51
C GLU A 229 -0.32 -28.18 15.60
N PHE A 230 -0.92 -27.76 14.48
CA PHE A 230 -2.13 -26.94 14.53
C PHE A 230 -3.33 -27.76 15.02
N PRO A 231 -4.22 -27.18 15.86
CA PRO A 231 -5.54 -27.76 16.10
C PRO A 231 -6.25 -28.07 14.78
N ASP A 232 -7.02 -29.15 14.73
CA ASP A 232 -7.65 -29.61 13.49
C ASP A 232 -8.53 -28.53 12.81
N PRO A 233 -9.34 -27.71 13.52
CA PRO A 233 -10.11 -26.64 12.90
C PRO A 233 -9.23 -25.55 12.26
N VAL A 234 -8.16 -25.16 12.96
CA VAL A 234 -7.17 -24.18 12.47
C VAL A 234 -6.47 -24.71 11.22
N ARG A 235 -6.08 -25.99 11.25
CA ARG A 235 -5.44 -26.67 10.12
C ARG A 235 -6.36 -26.76 8.91
N ALA A 236 -7.64 -27.06 9.14
CA ALA A 236 -8.67 -27.13 8.09
C ALA A 236 -8.87 -25.76 7.43
N ARG A 237 -9.01 -24.67 8.22
CA ARG A 237 -9.10 -23.29 7.71
C ARG A 237 -7.87 -22.89 6.90
N PHE A 238 -6.67 -23.14 7.43
CA PHE A 238 -5.43 -22.85 6.72
C PHE A 238 -5.34 -23.59 5.38
N ASN A 239 -5.68 -24.87 5.36
CA ASN A 239 -5.71 -25.66 4.13
C ASN A 239 -6.76 -25.13 3.14
N ALA A 240 -7.91 -24.66 3.61
CA ALA A 240 -8.95 -24.05 2.78
C ALA A 240 -8.47 -22.72 2.15
N TYR A 241 -7.76 -21.86 2.89
CA TYR A 241 -7.18 -20.64 2.30
C TYR A 241 -6.13 -20.96 1.24
N ARG A 242 -5.27 -21.95 1.51
CA ARG A 242 -4.24 -22.39 0.56
C ARG A 242 -4.84 -23.00 -0.71
N SER A 243 -5.83 -23.88 -0.58
CA SER A 243 -6.53 -24.44 -1.74
C SER A 243 -7.24 -23.34 -2.51
N GLY A 244 -7.92 -22.43 -1.81
CA GLY A 244 -8.58 -21.26 -2.38
C GLY A 244 -7.62 -20.37 -3.18
N ASN A 245 -6.42 -20.09 -2.69
CA ASN A 245 -5.42 -19.31 -3.44
C ASN A 245 -5.02 -19.99 -4.76
N SER A 246 -4.84 -21.32 -4.75
CA SER A 246 -4.50 -22.08 -5.96
C SER A 246 -5.66 -22.15 -6.96
N GLN A 247 -6.89 -22.19 -6.46
CA GLN A 247 -8.11 -22.25 -7.27
C GLN A 247 -8.63 -20.88 -7.68
N ARG A 248 -7.99 -19.80 -7.23
CA ARG A 248 -8.45 -18.42 -7.45
C ARG A 248 -9.88 -18.21 -6.94
N ALA A 249 -10.14 -18.67 -5.72
CA ALA A 249 -11.48 -18.74 -5.15
C ALA A 249 -12.19 -17.37 -5.12
N SER A 250 -11.47 -16.27 -4.93
CA SER A 250 -12.05 -14.92 -4.89
C SER A 250 -12.42 -14.45 -6.30
N LEU A 251 -11.53 -14.64 -7.29
CA LEU A 251 -11.85 -14.37 -8.69
C LEU A 251 -12.97 -15.26 -9.24
N CYS A 252 -13.11 -16.50 -8.75
CA CYS A 252 -14.22 -17.37 -9.14
C CYS A 252 -15.59 -16.84 -8.71
N GLN A 253 -15.67 -15.94 -7.71
CA GLN A 253 -16.89 -15.23 -7.34
C GLN A 253 -17.21 -14.05 -8.28
N LEU A 254 -16.28 -13.70 -9.17
CA LEU A 254 -16.36 -12.61 -10.14
C LEU A 254 -16.10 -13.18 -11.55
N PRO A 255 -16.99 -14.06 -12.04
CA PRO A 255 -16.70 -14.97 -13.14
C PRO A 255 -16.42 -14.26 -14.47
N ASN A 256 -17.09 -13.15 -14.77
CA ASN A 256 -16.91 -12.43 -16.03
C ASN A 256 -15.59 -11.64 -16.02
N SER A 257 -15.25 -10.97 -14.92
CA SER A 257 -13.91 -10.38 -14.74
C SER A 257 -12.83 -11.44 -14.84
N TYR A 258 -12.98 -12.57 -14.16
CA TYR A 258 -11.95 -13.61 -14.18
C TYR A 258 -11.78 -14.22 -15.57
N LYS A 259 -12.87 -14.44 -16.30
CA LYS A 259 -12.82 -14.86 -17.72
C LYS A 259 -12.07 -13.83 -18.57
N ALA A 260 -12.41 -12.55 -18.45
CA ALA A 260 -11.76 -11.47 -19.18
C ALA A 260 -10.25 -11.39 -18.87
N LEU A 261 -9.87 -11.52 -17.60
CA LEU A 261 -8.47 -11.57 -17.17
C LEU A 261 -7.71 -12.73 -17.80
N LYS A 262 -8.31 -13.93 -17.80
CA LYS A 262 -7.69 -15.10 -18.45
C LYS A 262 -7.50 -14.86 -19.94
N GLU A 263 -8.47 -14.31 -20.64
CA GLU A 263 -8.36 -14.03 -22.08
C GLU A 263 -7.32 -12.95 -22.40
N LEU A 264 -7.29 -11.85 -21.63
CA LEU A 264 -6.32 -10.76 -21.83
C LEU A 264 -4.89 -11.16 -21.50
N LEU A 265 -4.70 -12.00 -20.48
CA LEU A 265 -3.38 -12.44 -20.03
C LEU A 265 -2.93 -13.75 -20.70
N ALA A 266 -3.84 -14.49 -21.33
CA ALA A 266 -3.53 -15.63 -22.18
C ALA A 266 -2.92 -15.15 -23.50
N GLY A 267 -1.59 -15.25 -23.58
CA GLY A 267 -0.87 -15.15 -24.85
C GLY A 267 0.42 -14.36 -24.79
N ASN A 268 1.23 -14.54 -25.82
CA ASN A 268 2.45 -13.75 -26.07
C ASN A 268 2.13 -12.38 -26.67
N GLN A 269 1.07 -11.72 -26.19
CA GLN A 269 0.78 -10.36 -26.60
C GLN A 269 1.94 -9.44 -26.21
N GLY A 270 2.41 -8.69 -27.20
CA GLY A 270 3.31 -7.56 -26.99
C GLY A 270 2.65 -6.49 -26.13
N TRP A 271 3.48 -5.57 -25.64
CA TRP A 271 3.09 -4.45 -24.79
C TRP A 271 2.36 -3.36 -25.60
N ASP A 272 2.65 -3.23 -26.90
CA ASP A 272 2.03 -2.22 -27.76
C ASP A 272 0.51 -2.31 -27.83
N GLY A 273 -0.15 -1.21 -27.45
CA GLY A 273 -1.60 -1.09 -27.44
C GLY A 273 -2.31 -1.93 -26.37
N TRP A 274 -1.58 -2.54 -25.43
CA TRP A 274 -2.18 -3.41 -24.42
C TRP A 274 -3.17 -2.66 -23.51
N ALA A 275 -2.80 -1.47 -23.03
CA ALA A 275 -3.72 -0.64 -22.24
C ALA A 275 -5.03 -0.37 -23.00
N ARG A 276 -4.96 -0.04 -24.29
CA ARG A 276 -6.15 0.16 -25.13
C ARG A 276 -7.01 -1.10 -25.20
N LYS A 277 -6.40 -2.29 -25.30
CA LYS A 277 -7.12 -3.57 -25.31
C LYS A 277 -7.84 -3.84 -23.99
N VAL A 278 -7.19 -3.58 -22.86
CA VAL A 278 -7.80 -3.73 -21.52
C VAL A 278 -9.07 -2.87 -21.44
N TRP A 279 -8.99 -1.59 -21.78
CA TRP A 279 -10.13 -0.67 -21.74
C TRP A 279 -11.18 -0.90 -22.83
N ALA A 280 -10.82 -1.55 -23.94
CA ALA A 280 -11.75 -1.90 -25.02
C ALA A 280 -12.48 -3.22 -24.75
N TYR A 281 -12.03 -4.02 -23.80
CA TYR A 281 -12.69 -5.28 -23.45
C TYR A 281 -14.06 -4.99 -22.85
N GLN A 282 -15.09 -5.60 -23.41
CA GLN A 282 -16.47 -5.46 -22.96
C GLN A 282 -16.87 -6.74 -22.23
N LEU A 283 -17.26 -6.60 -20.97
CA LEU A 283 -17.91 -7.69 -20.26
C LEU A 283 -19.30 -7.97 -20.87
N PRO A 284 -19.84 -9.20 -20.69
CA PRO A 284 -21.21 -9.52 -21.06
C PRO A 284 -22.24 -8.55 -20.47
N ASP A 285 -23.33 -8.28 -21.20
CA ASP A 285 -24.37 -7.33 -20.77
C ASP A 285 -25.11 -7.78 -19.49
N ASP A 286 -25.09 -9.07 -19.18
CA ASP A 286 -25.68 -9.69 -17.98
C ASP A 286 -24.72 -9.75 -16.78
N THR A 287 -23.58 -9.06 -16.85
CA THR A 287 -22.60 -9.03 -15.76
C THR A 287 -23.16 -8.32 -14.52
N GLY A 288 -23.05 -8.97 -13.35
CA GLY A 288 -23.45 -8.39 -12.07
C GLY A 288 -22.68 -7.12 -11.70
N GLU A 289 -23.27 -6.29 -10.83
CA GLU A 289 -22.70 -4.99 -10.46
C GLU A 289 -21.31 -5.11 -9.80
N LEU A 290 -21.15 -6.04 -8.85
CA LEU A 290 -19.86 -6.28 -8.19
C LEU A 290 -18.76 -6.69 -9.18
N ASP A 291 -19.11 -7.53 -10.16
CA ASP A 291 -18.18 -7.99 -11.18
C ASP A 291 -17.82 -6.85 -12.15
N CYS A 292 -18.77 -5.99 -12.52
CA CYS A 292 -18.50 -4.76 -13.28
C CYS A 292 -17.57 -3.81 -12.52
N LEU A 293 -17.82 -3.58 -11.23
CA LEU A 293 -17.00 -2.69 -10.42
C LEU A 293 -15.58 -3.25 -10.23
N PHE A 294 -15.47 -4.55 -10.00
CA PHE A 294 -14.16 -5.21 -9.91
C PHE A 294 -13.40 -5.16 -11.24
N TRP A 295 -14.10 -5.21 -12.36
CA TRP A 295 -13.48 -5.01 -13.66
C TRP A 295 -12.87 -3.63 -13.84
N ASP A 296 -13.51 -2.58 -13.33
CA ASP A 296 -12.93 -1.25 -13.33
C ASP A 296 -11.64 -1.21 -12.49
N ILE A 297 -11.62 -1.86 -11.31
CA ILE A 297 -10.41 -2.04 -10.49
C ILE A 297 -9.31 -2.73 -11.32
N CYS A 298 -9.66 -3.81 -12.01
CA CYS A 298 -8.74 -4.55 -12.88
C CYS A 298 -8.18 -3.64 -13.97
N CYS A 299 -9.03 -2.87 -14.67
CA CYS A 299 -8.60 -1.99 -15.76
C CYS A 299 -7.56 -0.96 -15.29
N TYR A 300 -7.82 -0.31 -14.15
CA TYR A 300 -6.87 0.64 -13.56
C TYR A 300 -5.58 -0.06 -13.12
N GLY A 301 -5.67 -1.12 -12.32
CA GLY A 301 -4.49 -1.82 -11.79
C GLY A 301 -3.61 -2.40 -12.90
N LEU A 302 -4.23 -3.05 -13.88
CA LEU A 302 -3.55 -3.58 -15.07
C LEU A 302 -2.84 -2.48 -15.85
N THR A 303 -3.55 -1.38 -16.18
CA THR A 303 -2.98 -0.29 -16.97
C THR A 303 -1.79 0.37 -16.28
N THR A 304 -1.91 0.66 -14.98
CA THR A 304 -0.81 1.24 -14.20
C THR A 304 0.35 0.26 -14.06
N ALA A 305 0.10 -1.02 -13.83
CA ALA A 305 1.14 -2.03 -13.79
C ALA A 305 1.86 -2.16 -15.15
N HIS A 306 1.14 -2.14 -16.27
CA HIS A 306 1.74 -2.16 -17.60
C HIS A 306 2.66 -0.97 -17.84
N GLU A 307 2.22 0.25 -17.50
CA GLU A 307 3.08 1.44 -17.59
C GLU A 307 4.40 1.22 -16.84
N LYS A 308 4.34 0.75 -15.60
CA LYS A 308 5.53 0.50 -14.78
C LYS A 308 6.42 -0.62 -15.34
N LEU A 309 5.81 -1.71 -15.80
CA LEU A 309 6.55 -2.87 -16.32
C LEU A 309 7.20 -2.64 -17.69
N CYS A 310 6.68 -1.68 -18.46
CA CYS A 310 7.17 -1.36 -19.80
C CYS A 310 8.07 -0.12 -19.83
N ALA A 311 7.80 0.89 -18.99
CA ALA A 311 8.56 2.14 -18.99
C ALA A 311 9.86 2.07 -18.16
N MET A 312 9.99 1.10 -17.26
CA MET A 312 11.20 0.97 -16.45
C MET A 312 12.38 0.45 -17.27
N ASP A 313 13.22 1.39 -17.70
CA ASP A 313 14.57 1.11 -18.18
C ASP A 313 15.35 0.32 -17.11
N ARG A 314 16.22 -0.60 -17.56
CA ARG A 314 16.94 -1.53 -16.68
C ARG A 314 17.74 -0.82 -15.60
N HIS A 315 18.20 0.41 -15.87
CA HIS A 315 19.02 1.21 -14.94
C HIS A 315 18.30 1.58 -13.63
N TRP A 316 16.97 1.65 -13.60
CA TRP A 316 16.24 1.93 -12.35
C TRP A 316 16.13 0.71 -11.43
N ARG A 317 16.44 -0.50 -11.92
CA ARG A 317 16.39 -1.73 -11.12
C ARG A 317 17.54 -1.87 -10.14
N ASP A 318 18.59 -1.06 -10.30
CA ASP A 318 19.73 -1.09 -9.40
C ASP A 318 19.44 -0.34 -8.09
N ASN A 319 18.34 0.43 -8.02
CA ASN A 319 17.87 1.03 -6.78
C ASN A 319 17.04 0.01 -5.99
N ASP A 320 17.71 -0.77 -5.14
CA ASP A 320 17.07 -1.77 -4.29
C ASP A 320 16.43 -1.19 -3.02
N HIS A 321 16.14 0.12 -3.00
CA HIS A 321 15.44 0.74 -1.88
C HIS A 321 14.00 0.23 -1.79
N GLU A 322 13.60 -0.30 -0.63
CA GLU A 322 12.29 -0.91 -0.39
C GLU A 322 11.12 -0.02 -0.82
N ARG A 323 11.16 1.28 -0.48
CA ARG A 323 10.12 2.25 -0.86
C ARG A 323 9.98 2.46 -2.37
N THR A 324 11.06 2.38 -3.14
CA THR A 324 10.98 2.48 -4.60
C THR A 324 10.24 1.27 -5.15
N ALA A 325 10.60 0.07 -4.70
CA ALA A 325 9.92 -1.16 -5.04
C ALA A 325 8.42 -1.11 -4.66
N TRP A 326 8.12 -0.62 -3.46
CA TRP A 326 6.77 -0.45 -2.95
C TRP A 326 5.91 0.45 -3.85
N ILE A 327 6.41 1.64 -4.15
CA ILE A 327 5.68 2.65 -4.94
C ILE A 327 5.45 2.18 -6.37
N ASP A 328 6.44 1.52 -6.97
CA ASP A 328 6.38 1.17 -8.38
C ASP A 328 5.67 -0.16 -8.64
N TYR A 329 5.73 -1.11 -7.72
CA TYR A 329 5.22 -2.45 -7.95
C TYR A 329 4.03 -2.84 -7.06
N ILE A 330 3.84 -2.21 -5.89
CA ILE A 330 2.78 -2.62 -4.94
C ILE A 330 1.60 -1.66 -4.96
N ILE A 331 1.84 -0.36 -4.72
CA ILE A 331 0.78 0.67 -4.69
C ILE A 331 -0.16 0.61 -5.92
N PRO A 332 0.33 0.41 -7.16
CA PRO A 332 -0.52 0.32 -8.34
C PRO A 332 -1.65 -0.71 -8.28
N TRP A 333 -1.49 -1.79 -7.51
CA TRP A 333 -2.51 -2.83 -7.38
C TRP A 333 -3.60 -2.47 -6.38
N PHE A 334 -3.26 -1.72 -5.33
CA PHE A 334 -4.18 -1.38 -4.25
C PHE A 334 -4.86 -0.02 -4.45
N ALA A 335 -4.19 0.96 -5.05
CA ALA A 335 -4.74 2.29 -5.30
C ALA A 335 -6.09 2.28 -6.04
N PRO A 336 -6.34 1.40 -7.03
CA PRO A 336 -7.64 1.31 -7.71
C PRO A 336 -8.81 0.97 -6.80
N LEU A 337 -8.61 0.31 -5.65
CA LEU A 337 -9.70 0.00 -4.70
C LEU A 337 -10.44 1.26 -4.24
N ARG A 338 -9.82 2.45 -4.34
CA ARG A 338 -10.46 3.73 -4.04
C ARG A 338 -11.74 4.00 -4.84
N ILE A 339 -11.88 3.43 -6.05
CA ILE A 339 -13.07 3.66 -6.87
C ILE A 339 -14.34 3.11 -6.23
N THR A 340 -14.21 2.11 -5.36
CA THR A 340 -15.32 1.50 -4.60
C THR A 340 -15.90 2.46 -3.57
N LYS A 341 -15.11 3.45 -3.13
CA LYS A 341 -15.38 4.32 -1.98
C LYS A 341 -15.53 3.58 -0.65
N LEU A 342 -15.16 2.30 -0.59
CA LEU A 342 -15.08 1.55 0.66
C LEU A 342 -13.77 1.82 1.42
N ILE A 343 -12.79 2.39 0.71
CA ILE A 343 -11.47 2.65 1.25
C ILE A 343 -10.85 3.88 0.59
N ASP A 344 -10.17 4.69 1.39
CA ASP A 344 -9.22 5.71 0.93
C ASP A 344 -7.83 5.41 1.52
N TRP A 345 -6.80 5.96 0.91
CA TRP A 345 -5.42 5.55 1.16
C TRP A 345 -4.55 6.70 1.68
N GLN A 346 -3.68 6.36 2.61
CA GLN A 346 -2.52 7.14 2.99
C GLN A 346 -1.27 6.27 2.86
N TRP A 347 -0.25 6.80 2.19
CA TRP A 347 0.98 6.10 1.85
C TRP A 347 2.18 6.76 2.51
N CYS A 348 3.23 5.97 2.73
CA CYS A 348 4.54 6.34 3.22
C CYS A 348 4.53 6.92 4.64
N GLU A 349 4.81 6.07 5.63
CA GLU A 349 4.98 6.46 7.04
C GLU A 349 3.74 7.15 7.62
N PHE A 350 2.59 6.52 7.48
CA PHE A 350 1.35 7.05 8.04
C PHE A 350 1.14 6.54 9.47
N HIS A 351 0.80 7.48 10.36
CA HIS A 351 0.50 7.15 11.75
C HIS A 351 -0.89 6.53 11.86
N TYR A 352 -0.95 5.26 12.22
CA TYR A 352 -2.19 4.54 12.44
C TYR A 352 -2.58 4.51 13.93
N THR A 353 -3.88 4.38 14.18
CA THR A 353 -4.56 4.59 15.45
C THR A 353 -5.15 3.30 16.03
N ALA A 354 -5.23 2.22 15.26
CA ALA A 354 -5.78 0.93 15.71
C ALA A 354 -5.16 0.42 17.02
N ARG A 355 -3.89 0.74 17.29
CA ARG A 355 -3.20 0.34 18.53
C ARG A 355 -3.75 1.04 19.78
N ASN A 356 -4.26 2.26 19.65
CA ASN A 356 -4.59 3.14 20.77
C ASN A 356 -5.81 2.64 21.58
N LEU A 357 -6.66 1.82 20.97
CA LEU A 357 -7.93 1.41 21.58
C LEU A 357 -7.88 0.02 22.25
N ASN A 358 -6.77 -0.72 22.11
CA ASN A 358 -6.58 -2.01 22.79
C ASN A 358 -5.99 -1.87 24.20
N VAL A 359 -5.70 -0.64 24.64
CA VAL A 359 -5.09 -0.31 25.94
C VAL A 359 -6.08 0.56 26.71
N LEU A 360 -7.27 0.03 26.99
CA LEU A 360 -8.27 0.70 27.83
C LEU A 360 -7.98 0.53 29.33
N SER A 361 -6.85 -0.08 29.72
CA SER A 361 -6.57 -0.43 31.11
C SER A 361 -5.52 0.43 31.83
N ASP A 362 -4.70 1.23 31.13
CA ASP A 362 -3.71 2.11 31.79
C ASP A 362 -3.45 3.41 31.01
N GLU A 363 -3.96 4.54 31.52
CA GLU A 363 -3.78 5.88 30.93
C GLU A 363 -2.32 6.35 30.96
N GLU A 364 -1.52 5.93 31.94
CA GLU A 364 -0.09 6.27 32.01
C GLU A 364 0.73 5.58 30.92
N GLU A 365 0.39 4.34 30.58
CA GLU A 365 1.06 3.59 29.51
C GLU A 365 0.73 4.14 28.11
N TYR A 366 -0.44 4.79 27.98
CA TYR A 366 -0.88 5.41 26.73
C TYR A 366 0.03 6.57 26.30
N SER A 367 0.49 7.39 27.25
CA SER A 367 1.28 8.61 26.97
C SER A 367 2.76 8.33 26.63
N SER A 368 3.29 7.20 27.07
CA SER A 368 4.72 6.86 26.94
C SER A 368 5.06 6.03 25.71
N ARG A 369 4.07 5.52 24.96
CA ARG A 369 4.32 4.66 23.80
C ARG A 369 4.68 5.46 22.55
N SER A 370 5.75 5.00 21.89
CA SER A 370 6.23 5.55 20.63
C SER A 370 5.15 5.46 19.55
N LYS A 371 4.90 6.58 18.87
CA LYS A 371 4.12 6.61 17.63
C LYS A 371 4.60 5.52 16.69
N ARG A 372 3.67 4.74 16.14
CA ARG A 372 3.96 3.77 15.10
C ARG A 372 3.46 4.27 13.76
N TYR A 373 4.18 3.86 12.74
CA TYR A 373 3.95 4.24 11.36
C TYR A 373 3.90 2.96 10.53
N ALA A 374 3.09 2.99 9.48
CA ALA A 374 3.01 1.93 8.49
C ALA A 374 3.27 2.52 7.10
N ASP A 375 3.78 1.71 6.18
CA ASP A 375 4.05 2.13 4.80
C ASP A 375 2.79 2.43 4.00
N GLY A 376 1.66 1.82 4.36
CA GLY A 376 0.37 2.11 3.77
C GLY A 376 -0.76 1.84 4.74
N VAL A 377 -1.75 2.72 4.76
CA VAL A 377 -2.95 2.59 5.58
C VAL A 377 -4.17 2.86 4.72
N GLY A 378 -5.05 1.88 4.65
CA GLY A 378 -6.35 1.99 4.04
C GLY A 378 -7.42 2.15 5.11
N PHE A 379 -8.23 3.19 5.00
CA PHE A 379 -9.28 3.52 5.98
C PHE A 379 -10.61 3.80 5.29
N ASP A 380 -11.69 3.58 6.01
CA ASP A 380 -13.03 3.96 5.60
C ASP A 380 -13.12 5.50 5.47
N PRO A 381 -13.56 6.03 4.32
CA PRO A 381 -13.57 7.47 4.07
C PRO A 381 -14.55 8.25 4.94
N ASP A 382 -15.59 7.61 5.46
CA ASP A 382 -16.67 8.26 6.21
C ASP A 382 -16.34 8.33 7.71
N ASN A 383 -15.86 7.23 8.30
CA ASN A 383 -15.59 7.17 9.75
C ASN A 383 -14.09 7.12 10.11
N ARG A 384 -13.18 7.07 9.11
CA ARG A 384 -11.72 7.00 9.29
C ARG A 384 -11.23 5.73 10.00
N GLU A 385 -12.06 4.70 10.10
CA GLU A 385 -11.68 3.41 10.64
C GLU A 385 -10.67 2.72 9.72
N GLU A 386 -9.57 2.24 10.30
CA GLU A 386 -8.55 1.49 9.57
C GLU A 386 -9.10 0.13 9.15
N LYS A 387 -9.02 -0.18 7.86
CA LYS A 387 -9.45 -1.46 7.28
C LYS A 387 -8.26 -2.30 6.81
N ILE A 388 -7.18 -1.65 6.38
CA ILE A 388 -5.98 -2.29 5.86
C ILE A 388 -4.73 -1.60 6.40
N LEU A 389 -3.77 -2.39 6.88
CA LEU A 389 -2.41 -1.95 7.20
C LEU A 389 -1.42 -2.65 6.27
N MET A 390 -0.43 -1.91 5.81
CA MET A 390 0.52 -2.38 4.81
C MET A 390 1.95 -2.07 5.22
N GLU A 391 2.84 -3.06 5.11
CA GLU A 391 4.26 -2.94 5.40
C GLU A 391 5.10 -3.48 4.25
N SER A 392 6.16 -2.75 3.90
CA SER A 392 7.14 -3.08 2.87
C SER A 392 8.45 -3.47 3.52
N SER A 393 8.63 -4.76 3.75
CA SER A 393 9.72 -5.25 4.58
C SER A 393 11.07 -5.41 3.88
N SER A 394 11.16 -5.24 2.57
CA SER A 394 12.41 -5.43 1.81
C SER A 394 12.40 -4.76 0.43
N GLY A 395 13.60 -4.54 -0.12
CA GLY A 395 13.82 -4.24 -1.54
C GLY A 395 13.49 -5.41 -2.47
N THR A 396 13.66 -5.21 -3.78
CA THR A 396 13.38 -6.21 -4.82
C THR A 396 14.40 -7.34 -4.97
N ALA A 397 15.63 -7.16 -4.50
CA ALA A 397 16.72 -8.11 -4.77
C ALA A 397 17.04 -8.98 -3.55
N LYS A 398 17.06 -8.40 -2.34
CA LYS A 398 17.42 -9.09 -1.11
C LYS A 398 16.39 -8.89 -0.02
N GLU A 399 16.05 -9.99 0.66
CA GLU A 399 15.23 -9.96 1.86
C GLU A 399 16.01 -9.37 3.05
N ASP A 400 15.42 -8.39 3.72
CA ASP A 400 15.82 -7.94 5.05
C ASP A 400 15.02 -8.72 6.09
N VAL A 401 15.65 -9.77 6.64
CA VAL A 401 15.00 -10.69 7.57
C VAL A 401 14.60 -9.99 8.87
N SER A 402 15.45 -9.07 9.38
CA SER A 402 15.16 -8.37 10.62
C SER A 402 13.97 -7.45 10.43
N HIS A 403 13.95 -6.67 9.35
CA HIS A 403 12.85 -5.75 9.06
C HIS A 403 11.54 -6.50 8.80
N ALA A 404 11.58 -7.60 8.04
CA ALA A 404 10.42 -8.46 7.80
C ALA A 404 9.86 -9.11 9.06
N MET A 405 10.68 -9.36 10.07
CA MET A 405 10.23 -9.87 11.36
C MET A 405 9.51 -8.79 12.18
N ASP A 406 10.08 -7.60 12.24
CA ASP A 406 9.48 -6.48 12.97
C ASP A 406 8.15 -6.06 12.35
N ASP A 407 8.06 -5.99 11.03
CA ASP A 407 6.83 -5.65 10.32
C ASP A 407 5.75 -6.73 10.45
N ALA A 408 6.12 -8.02 10.40
CA ALA A 408 5.17 -9.09 10.62
C ALA A 408 4.56 -9.00 12.03
N LEU A 409 5.39 -8.68 13.04
CA LEU A 409 4.89 -8.44 14.40
C LEU A 409 3.97 -7.21 14.45
N LYS A 410 4.34 -6.10 13.80
CA LYS A 410 3.48 -4.90 13.72
C LYS A 410 2.10 -5.25 13.16
N LEU A 411 2.03 -6.01 12.07
CA LEU A 411 0.77 -6.42 11.46
C LEU A 411 -0.07 -7.30 12.40
N VAL A 412 0.55 -8.30 13.03
CA VAL A 412 -0.12 -9.21 13.98
C VAL A 412 -0.65 -8.47 15.22
N GLU A 413 0.09 -7.50 15.74
CA GLU A 413 -0.34 -6.73 16.92
C GLU A 413 -1.56 -5.84 16.62
N ASN A 414 -1.73 -5.41 15.38
CA ASN A 414 -2.79 -4.48 14.98
C ASN A 414 -4.01 -5.16 14.35
N SER A 415 -3.93 -6.45 14.06
CA SER A 415 -4.97 -7.17 13.35
C SER A 415 -6.15 -7.60 14.23
N LYS A 416 -6.09 -7.41 15.55
CA LYS A 416 -7.19 -7.67 16.52
C LYS A 416 -8.52 -6.93 16.23
N ARG A 417 -8.56 -6.08 15.21
CA ARG A 417 -9.71 -5.26 14.83
C ARG A 417 -10.32 -5.67 13.48
N LYS A 418 -10.12 -6.92 13.06
CA LYS A 418 -10.43 -7.41 11.70
C LYS A 418 -9.75 -6.55 10.60
N ILE A 419 -8.62 -5.93 10.96
CA ILE A 419 -7.80 -5.17 10.02
C ILE A 419 -7.02 -6.17 9.18
N MET A 420 -7.14 -6.06 7.86
CA MET A 420 -6.32 -6.84 6.95
C MET A 420 -4.88 -6.34 6.99
N GLY A 421 -3.93 -7.26 7.15
CA GLY A 421 -2.51 -6.97 7.04
C GLY A 421 -1.99 -7.29 5.65
N VAL A 422 -1.23 -6.40 5.04
CA VAL A 422 -0.52 -6.65 3.79
C VAL A 422 0.96 -6.54 4.05
N GLN A 423 1.71 -7.60 3.77
CA GLN A 423 3.16 -7.58 3.88
C GLN A 423 3.79 -7.85 2.52
N CYS A 424 4.69 -6.99 2.08
CA CYS A 424 5.55 -7.25 0.94
C CYS A 424 6.95 -7.64 1.41
N VAL A 425 7.40 -8.84 1.03
CA VAL A 425 8.78 -9.28 1.23
C VAL A 425 9.35 -9.60 -0.14
N VAL A 426 10.24 -8.74 -0.63
CA VAL A 426 10.85 -8.82 -1.95
C VAL A 426 9.82 -8.75 -3.08
N ASP A 427 9.56 -9.86 -3.79
CA ASP A 427 8.61 -9.93 -4.89
C ASP A 427 7.27 -10.53 -4.45
N THR A 428 7.09 -10.84 -3.16
CA THR A 428 5.95 -11.60 -2.67
C THR A 428 5.10 -10.76 -1.73
N VAL A 429 3.84 -10.56 -2.12
CA VAL A 429 2.81 -9.89 -1.32
C VAL A 429 1.97 -10.93 -0.61
N ARG A 430 1.72 -10.72 0.67
CA ARG A 430 0.82 -11.50 1.50
C ARG A 430 -0.33 -10.66 1.97
N LEU A 431 -1.49 -11.29 2.01
CA LEU A 431 -2.65 -10.81 2.71
C LEU A 431 -2.86 -11.69 3.94
N THR A 432 -2.77 -11.10 5.11
CA THR A 432 -3.10 -11.72 6.39
C THR A 432 -4.43 -11.19 6.91
N TYR A 433 -5.19 -12.08 7.51
CA TYR A 433 -6.45 -11.75 8.16
C TYR A 433 -6.42 -12.22 9.61
N THR A 434 -7.17 -11.57 10.47
CA THR A 434 -7.27 -11.97 11.88
C THR A 434 -8.71 -12.12 12.29
N THR A 435 -9.00 -13.26 12.89
CA THR A 435 -10.31 -13.64 13.39
C THR A 435 -10.20 -14.02 14.86
N ILE A 436 -11.33 -14.00 15.55
CA ILE A 436 -11.46 -14.66 16.84
C ILE A 436 -11.51 -16.17 16.56
N GLY A 437 -10.76 -16.96 17.33
CA GLY A 437 -10.75 -18.42 17.20
C GLY A 437 -12.04 -19.05 17.71
N GLU A 438 -12.08 -20.39 17.69
CA GLU A 438 -13.21 -21.12 18.32
C GLU A 438 -13.25 -20.89 19.83
N ASP A 439 -12.08 -20.76 20.46
CA ASP A 439 -11.94 -20.21 21.79
C ASP A 439 -11.87 -18.68 21.69
N PRO A 440 -12.87 -17.94 22.22
CA PRO A 440 -12.90 -16.48 22.19
C PRO A 440 -11.71 -15.81 22.89
N SER A 441 -10.97 -16.56 23.72
CA SER A 441 -9.78 -16.10 24.43
C SER A 441 -8.57 -15.93 23.51
N TYR A 442 -8.63 -16.48 22.29
CA TYR A 442 -7.51 -16.45 21.35
C TYR A 442 -7.89 -15.80 20.02
N TRP A 443 -6.95 -15.03 19.50
CA TRP A 443 -6.99 -14.52 18.14
C TRP A 443 -6.26 -15.47 17.21
N GLU A 444 -6.76 -15.66 16.00
CA GLU A 444 -6.10 -16.47 14.99
C GLU A 444 -5.70 -15.58 13.81
N VAL A 445 -4.41 -15.55 13.47
CA VAL A 445 -3.89 -14.80 12.32
C VAL A 445 -3.57 -15.77 11.19
N TYR A 446 -4.20 -15.59 10.03
CA TYR A 446 -4.04 -16.46 8.87
C TYR A 446 -3.41 -15.73 7.70
N GLU A 447 -2.50 -16.38 6.98
CA GLU A 447 -2.20 -16.00 5.59
C GLU A 447 -3.36 -16.46 4.70
N VAL A 448 -4.14 -15.50 4.17
CA VAL A 448 -5.34 -15.79 3.36
C VAL A 448 -4.97 -15.91 1.89
N ARG A 449 -4.09 -15.04 1.39
CA ARG A 449 -3.58 -15.07 0.02
C ARG A 449 -2.11 -14.67 -0.02
N SER A 450 -1.42 -15.19 -1.02
CA SER A 450 -0.10 -14.71 -1.39
C SER A 450 0.10 -14.76 -2.90
N ALA A 451 0.82 -13.76 -3.40
CA ALA A 451 1.06 -13.58 -4.82
C ALA A 451 2.46 -13.03 -5.07
N LYS A 452 3.04 -13.41 -6.20
CA LYS A 452 4.26 -12.79 -6.71
C LYS A 452 3.91 -11.60 -7.59
N VAL A 453 4.64 -10.51 -7.41
CA VAL A 453 4.47 -9.29 -8.17
C VAL A 453 5.30 -9.40 -9.46
N PRO A 454 4.70 -9.18 -10.64
CA PRO A 454 5.48 -9.11 -11.86
C PRO A 454 6.40 -7.88 -11.81
N GLN A 455 7.70 -8.08 -11.99
CA GLN A 455 8.70 -7.00 -12.12
C GLN A 455 9.10 -6.75 -13.58
N VAL A 456 8.67 -7.62 -14.49
CA VAL A 456 8.89 -7.50 -15.93
C VAL A 456 7.67 -7.93 -16.70
N TRP A 457 7.45 -7.34 -17.87
CA TRP A 457 6.31 -7.68 -18.74
C TRP A 457 6.23 -9.17 -19.10
N GLY A 458 7.37 -9.83 -19.30
CA GLY A 458 7.43 -11.27 -19.59
C GLY A 458 6.82 -12.14 -18.50
N LYS A 459 6.66 -11.62 -17.27
CA LYS A 459 6.02 -12.30 -16.14
C LYS A 459 4.56 -11.88 -15.93
N LYS A 460 3.88 -11.26 -16.92
CA LYS A 460 2.49 -10.77 -16.80
C LYS A 460 1.47 -11.83 -16.34
N ALA A 461 1.73 -13.12 -16.54
CA ALA A 461 0.87 -14.19 -16.00
C ALA A 461 0.75 -14.14 -14.46
N LEU A 462 1.76 -13.60 -13.76
CA LEU A 462 1.73 -13.40 -12.31
C LEU A 462 0.68 -12.36 -11.86
N MET A 463 0.21 -11.49 -12.77
CA MET A 463 -0.84 -10.51 -12.49
C MET A 463 -2.15 -11.17 -12.04
N ILE A 464 -2.45 -12.40 -12.49
CA ILE A 464 -3.63 -13.15 -12.02
C ILE A 464 -3.54 -13.41 -10.51
N GLY A 465 -2.34 -13.74 -10.01
CA GLY A 465 -2.14 -13.94 -8.58
C GLY A 465 -2.34 -12.65 -7.80
N MET A 466 -1.82 -11.53 -8.30
CA MET A 466 -2.05 -10.22 -7.69
C MET A 466 -3.53 -9.85 -7.68
N LEU A 467 -4.24 -10.07 -8.79
CA LEU A 467 -5.68 -9.76 -8.89
C LEU A 467 -6.54 -10.70 -8.05
N GLU A 468 -6.11 -11.94 -7.77
CA GLU A 468 -6.77 -12.80 -6.77
C GLU A 468 -6.65 -12.24 -5.36
N LEU A 469 -5.49 -11.69 -5.02
CA LEU A 469 -5.30 -10.99 -3.74
C LEU A 469 -6.19 -9.74 -3.67
N ILE A 470 -6.21 -8.92 -4.72
CA ILE A 470 -7.07 -7.71 -4.78
C ILE A 470 -8.56 -8.07 -4.76
N ALA A 471 -8.98 -9.13 -5.45
CA ALA A 471 -10.36 -9.64 -5.39
C ALA A 471 -10.75 -10.05 -3.97
N THR A 472 -9.83 -10.68 -3.24
CA THR A 472 -10.06 -11.06 -1.85
C THR A 472 -10.28 -9.83 -0.97
N VAL A 473 -9.42 -8.82 -1.11
CA VAL A 473 -9.58 -7.54 -0.38
C VAL A 473 -10.88 -6.85 -0.75
N PHE A 474 -11.21 -6.78 -2.03
CA PHE A 474 -12.44 -6.16 -2.53
C PHE A 474 -13.69 -6.81 -1.93
N LEU A 475 -13.80 -8.13 -1.99
CA LEU A 475 -14.95 -8.87 -1.46
C LEU A 475 -15.05 -8.73 0.06
N GLU A 476 -13.92 -8.74 0.78
CA GLU A 476 -13.90 -8.54 2.23
C GLU A 476 -14.37 -7.13 2.62
N LEU A 477 -13.93 -6.08 1.91
CA LEU A 477 -14.40 -4.71 2.16
C LEU A 477 -15.92 -4.58 1.96
N TYR A 478 -16.46 -5.25 0.93
CA TYR A 478 -17.90 -5.29 0.70
C TYR A 478 -18.65 -6.01 1.82
N ALA A 479 -18.19 -7.19 2.24
CA ALA A 479 -18.78 -7.92 3.35
C ALA A 479 -18.75 -7.11 4.66
N GLN A 480 -17.66 -6.38 4.92
CA GLN A 480 -17.56 -5.49 6.08
C GLN A 480 -18.55 -4.33 6.02
N GLN A 481 -18.78 -3.75 4.84
CA GLN A 481 -19.79 -2.71 4.66
C GLN A 481 -21.21 -3.25 4.93
N GLU A 482 -21.54 -4.44 4.42
CA GLU A 482 -22.84 -5.07 4.65
C GLU A 482 -23.08 -5.32 6.14
N VAL A 483 -22.10 -5.86 6.85
CA VAL A 483 -22.18 -6.06 8.31
C VAL A 483 -22.34 -4.74 9.04
N THR A 484 -21.61 -3.69 8.63
CA THR A 484 -21.74 -2.36 9.26
C THR A 484 -23.13 -1.78 9.05
N ALA A 485 -23.68 -1.89 7.84
CA ALA A 485 -25.02 -1.43 7.52
C ALA A 485 -26.10 -2.19 8.31
N LEU A 486 -25.93 -3.50 8.51
CA LEU A 486 -26.82 -4.31 9.36
C LEU A 486 -26.75 -3.88 10.82
N MET A 487 -25.54 -3.66 11.35
CA MET A 487 -25.37 -3.18 12.73
C MET A 487 -25.99 -1.80 12.93
N ASP A 488 -25.85 -0.89 11.96
CA ASP A 488 -26.46 0.44 12.02
C ASP A 488 -28.00 0.35 12.02
N ASP A 489 -28.58 -0.54 11.21
CA ASP A 489 -30.02 -0.78 11.18
C ASP A 489 -30.52 -1.36 12.52
N GLU A 490 -29.83 -2.36 13.09
CA GLU A 490 -30.17 -2.94 14.40
C GLU A 490 -30.04 -1.91 15.55
N LEU A 491 -29.01 -1.06 15.52
CA LEU A 491 -28.82 -0.01 16.51
C LEU A 491 -29.91 1.06 16.44
N ILE A 492 -30.36 1.42 15.23
CA ILE A 492 -31.42 2.41 15.01
C ILE A 492 -32.78 1.86 15.44
N ASN A 493 -33.05 0.58 15.15
CA ASN A 493 -34.33 -0.05 15.44
C ASN A 493 -34.49 -0.45 16.92
N GLY A 494 -33.39 -0.41 17.69
CA GLY A 494 -33.35 -0.84 19.08
C GLY A 494 -33.41 -2.37 19.16
N VAL A 495 -32.34 -2.99 19.62
CA VAL A 495 -32.38 -4.42 19.95
C VAL A 495 -33.33 -4.58 21.13
N ASP A 496 -34.29 -5.49 21.02
CA ASP A 496 -35.16 -5.81 22.16
C ASP A 496 -34.26 -6.13 23.35
N LEU A 497 -34.54 -5.53 24.50
CA LEU A 497 -33.67 -5.62 25.67
C LEU A 497 -33.43 -7.10 26.01
N GLU A 498 -34.46 -7.95 25.83
CA GLU A 498 -34.41 -9.39 26.06
C GLU A 498 -33.44 -10.14 25.13
N GLU A 499 -33.17 -9.61 23.94
CA GLU A 499 -32.24 -10.17 22.95
C GLU A 499 -30.81 -9.66 23.11
N THR A 500 -30.60 -8.66 23.97
CA THR A 500 -29.26 -8.11 24.18
C THR A 500 -28.36 -9.09 24.95
N VAL A 501 -27.09 -9.16 24.56
CA VAL A 501 -26.05 -9.93 25.28
C VAL A 501 -25.98 -9.54 26.76
N ARG A 502 -26.25 -8.26 27.11
CA ARG A 502 -26.28 -7.82 28.51
C ARG A 502 -27.41 -8.47 29.29
N HIS A 503 -28.61 -8.55 28.70
CA HIS A 503 -29.75 -9.21 29.31
C HIS A 503 -29.54 -10.72 29.44
N ILE A 504 -29.00 -11.37 28.41
CA ILE A 504 -28.64 -12.81 28.44
C ILE A 504 -27.61 -13.08 29.55
N LEU A 505 -26.61 -12.19 29.69
CA LEU A 505 -25.58 -12.31 30.73
C LEU A 505 -26.06 -11.84 32.11
N LYS A 506 -27.30 -11.34 32.24
CA LYS A 506 -27.86 -10.77 33.48
C LYS A 506 -26.97 -9.71 34.13
N ILE A 507 -26.33 -8.88 33.32
CA ILE A 507 -25.55 -7.70 33.73
C ILE A 507 -26.43 -6.47 33.53
#